data_AF-Q5GJ62-F1
#
_entry.id   AF-Q5GJ62-F1
#
_cell.length_a   1.000
_cell.length_b   1.000
_cell.length_c   1.000
_cell.angle_alpha   90.00
_cell.angle_beta   90.00
_cell.angle_gamma   90.00
#
_symmetry.space_group_name_H-M   'P 1'
#
loop_
_entity.id
_entity.type
_entity.pdbx_description
1 polymer ?
#
loop_
_entity_poly.entity_id
_entity_poly.type
_entity_poly.pdbx_seq_one_letter_code
_entity_poly.pdbx_strand_id
1 'polypeptide(L)'
;KLLSVVSDGNKRMDVVNRITSNASTIVANAARDLFEEQPSLIQPGGNAYTHRRMAACLRDMEIILRYVTYAIFAGDASILEDRCLNGLKQTYQTLGVPTKSMSLSVSKMRDAALEIASDPNGVTQGDCSSLISEVSDYFDLAARAVG
;
A
#
# COMPACT_ATOMS: atom_id res chain seq x y z
N LYS A 1 22.06 -2.39 -15.05
CA LYS A 1 20.92 -1.89 -14.24
C LYS A 1 19.63 -1.78 -15.07
N LEU A 2 19.59 -1.08 -16.23
CA LEU A 2 18.37 -1.06 -17.06
C LEU A 2 18.06 -2.40 -17.74
N LEU A 3 19.07 -3.12 -18.24
CA LEU A 3 18.89 -4.44 -18.85
C LEU A 3 18.29 -5.48 -17.89
N SER A 4 18.63 -5.40 -16.59
CA SER A 4 18.05 -6.30 -15.58
C SER A 4 16.58 -5.97 -15.29
N VAL A 5 16.18 -4.69 -15.36
CA VAL A 5 14.75 -4.32 -15.23
C VAL A 5 13.95 -4.87 -16.42
N VAL A 6 14.51 -4.81 -17.63
CA VAL A 6 13.87 -5.37 -18.82
C VAL A 6 13.76 -6.89 -18.73
N SER A 7 14.81 -7.59 -18.29
CA SER A 7 14.77 -9.05 -18.15
C SER A 7 13.76 -9.53 -17.10
N ASP A 8 13.57 -8.77 -16.02
CA ASP A 8 12.55 -9.06 -15.00
C ASP A 8 11.18 -8.44 -15.31
N GLY A 9 10.98 -7.86 -16.51
CA GLY A 9 9.76 -7.15 -16.88
C GLY A 9 8.49 -8.00 -16.79
N ASN A 10 8.55 -9.29 -17.15
CA ASN A 10 7.42 -10.20 -17.01
C ASN A 10 7.03 -10.40 -15.53
N LYS A 11 8.03 -10.65 -14.66
CA LYS A 11 7.80 -10.79 -13.21
C LYS A 11 7.19 -9.51 -12.63
N ARG A 12 7.65 -8.35 -13.08
CA ARG A 12 7.10 -7.04 -12.68
C ARG A 12 5.64 -6.90 -13.07
N MET A 13 5.27 -7.28 -14.30
CA MET A 13 3.87 -7.27 -14.71
C MET A 13 3.02 -8.26 -13.92
N ASP A 14 3.54 -9.44 -13.60
CA ASP A 14 2.83 -10.42 -12.78
C ASP A 14 2.55 -9.87 -11.37
N VAL A 15 3.53 -9.22 -10.74
CA VAL A 15 3.34 -8.56 -9.43
C VAL A 15 2.28 -7.45 -9.51
N VAL A 16 2.37 -6.58 -10.52
CA VAL A 16 1.37 -5.50 -10.73
C VAL A 16 -0.03 -6.08 -10.93
N ASN A 17 -0.17 -7.11 -11.75
CA ASN A 17 -1.44 -7.77 -12.02
C ASN A 17 -2.03 -8.43 -10.76
N ARG A 18 -1.19 -9.11 -9.97
CA ARG A 18 -1.61 -9.76 -8.72
C ARG A 18 -2.09 -8.77 -7.68
N ILE A 19 -1.34 -7.69 -7.45
CA ILE A 19 -1.74 -6.64 -6.50
C ILE A 19 -3.03 -5.96 -6.98
N THR A 20 -3.11 -5.60 -8.26
CA THR A 20 -4.28 -4.91 -8.82
C THR A 20 -5.53 -5.78 -8.76
N SER A 21 -5.43 -7.07 -9.11
CA SER A 21 -6.56 -8.00 -9.08
C SER A 21 -7.07 -8.30 -7.67
N ASN A 22 -6.25 -8.07 -6.65
CA ASN A 22 -6.58 -8.31 -5.25
C ASN A 22 -6.68 -7.02 -4.42
N ALA A 23 -6.73 -5.84 -5.06
CA ALA A 23 -6.66 -4.55 -4.37
C ALA A 23 -7.74 -4.39 -3.28
N SER A 24 -8.99 -4.73 -3.59
CA SER A 24 -10.10 -4.67 -2.63
C SER A 24 -9.86 -5.56 -1.41
N THR A 25 -9.31 -6.75 -1.62
CA THR A 25 -9.02 -7.71 -0.53
C THR A 25 -7.86 -7.22 0.34
N ILE A 26 -6.79 -6.70 -0.28
CA ILE A 26 -5.63 -6.13 0.42
C ILE A 26 -6.08 -4.99 1.34
N VAL A 27 -6.84 -4.03 0.80
CA VAL A 27 -7.32 -2.87 1.57
C VAL A 27 -8.28 -3.31 2.68
N ALA A 28 -9.24 -4.19 2.39
CA ALA A 28 -10.23 -4.63 3.37
C ALA A 28 -9.60 -5.42 4.52
N ASN A 29 -8.63 -6.30 4.24
CA ASN A 29 -7.94 -7.07 5.27
C ASN A 29 -7.04 -6.17 6.12
N ALA A 30 -6.23 -5.32 5.49
CA ALA A 30 -5.39 -4.37 6.23
C ALA A 30 -6.20 -3.43 7.12
N ALA A 31 -7.37 -2.98 6.66
CA ALA A 31 -8.27 -2.14 7.45
C ALA A 31 -8.89 -2.91 8.62
N ARG A 32 -9.31 -4.17 8.42
CA ARG A 32 -9.81 -5.03 9.50
C ARG A 32 -8.76 -5.20 10.59
N ASP A 33 -7.55 -5.59 10.20
CA ASP A 33 -6.43 -5.81 11.11
C ASP A 33 -6.02 -4.51 11.84
N LEU A 34 -6.15 -3.36 11.18
CA LEU A 34 -5.94 -2.05 11.81
C LEU A 34 -6.98 -1.78 12.90
N PHE A 35 -8.27 -2.03 12.63
CA PHE A 35 -9.35 -1.73 13.58
C PHE A 35 -9.43 -2.74 14.72
N GLU A 36 -8.98 -3.98 14.51
CA GLU A 36 -8.78 -4.95 15.58
C GLU A 36 -7.66 -4.51 16.54
N GLU A 37 -6.56 -4.00 16.00
CA GLU A 37 -5.43 -3.49 16.81
C GLU A 37 -5.73 -2.14 17.46
N GLN A 38 -6.51 -1.29 16.79
CA GLN A 38 -6.82 0.08 17.21
C GLN A 38 -8.34 0.33 17.22
N PRO A 39 -9.09 -0.32 18.14
CA PRO A 39 -10.56 -0.25 18.17
C PRO A 39 -11.09 1.16 18.47
N SER A 40 -10.30 2.02 19.11
CA SER A 40 -10.66 3.41 19.38
C SER A 40 -10.91 4.23 18.11
N LEU A 41 -10.38 3.82 16.95
CA LEU A 41 -10.62 4.50 15.67
C LEU A 41 -12.09 4.42 15.22
N ILE A 42 -12.78 3.32 15.56
CA ILE A 42 -14.16 3.02 15.13
C ILE A 42 -15.18 3.16 16.25
N GLN A 43 -14.77 3.56 17.45
CA GLN A 43 -15.67 3.90 18.56
C GLN A 43 -16.23 5.31 18.40
N PRO A 44 -17.35 5.67 19.06
CA PRO A 44 -17.88 7.04 19.04
C PRO A 44 -16.79 8.07 19.39
N GLY A 45 -16.63 9.08 18.52
CA GLY A 45 -15.56 10.08 18.62
C GLY A 45 -14.27 9.74 17.88
N GLY A 46 -14.10 8.48 17.46
CA GLY A 46 -12.97 8.00 16.67
C GLY A 46 -12.91 8.60 15.25
N ASN A 47 -11.70 8.62 14.67
CA ASN A 47 -11.46 9.23 13.37
C ASN A 47 -12.07 8.42 12.20
N ALA A 48 -12.41 7.14 12.40
CA ALA A 48 -13.05 6.27 11.41
C ALA A 48 -14.51 5.86 11.77
N TYR A 49 -15.11 6.46 12.80
CA TYR A 49 -16.41 6.04 13.35
C TYR A 49 -17.59 6.11 12.37
N THR A 50 -17.82 7.28 11.76
CA THR A 50 -18.99 7.49 10.89
C THR A 50 -18.79 6.84 9.52
N HIS A 51 -19.86 6.40 8.85
CA HIS A 51 -19.77 5.85 7.48
C HIS A 51 -18.96 6.72 6.52
N ARG A 52 -19.13 8.04 6.57
CA ARG A 52 -18.37 8.99 5.72
C ARG A 52 -16.86 8.94 5.99
N ARG A 53 -16.47 8.84 7.27
CA ARG A 53 -15.06 8.80 7.68
C ARG A 53 -14.44 7.43 7.44
N MET A 54 -15.18 6.35 7.69
CA MET A 54 -14.76 4.99 7.33
C MET A 54 -14.50 4.89 5.82
N ALA A 55 -15.44 5.35 4.99
CA ALA A 55 -15.28 5.35 3.54
C ALA A 55 -14.08 6.20 3.09
N ALA A 56 -13.83 7.35 3.74
CA ALA A 56 -12.64 8.16 3.46
C ALA A 56 -11.34 7.43 3.82
N CYS A 57 -11.29 6.75 4.97
CA CYS A 57 -10.11 5.97 5.39
C CYS A 57 -9.80 4.85 4.38
N LEU A 58 -10.81 4.05 3.98
CA LEU A 58 -10.64 2.98 3.00
C LEU A 58 -10.21 3.52 1.63
N ARG A 59 -10.80 4.63 1.19
CA ARG A 59 -10.42 5.29 -0.06
C ARG A 59 -8.97 5.78 -0.03
N ASP A 60 -8.52 6.36 1.07
CA ASP A 60 -7.15 6.85 1.19
C ASP A 60 -6.14 5.67 1.18
N MET A 61 -6.48 4.54 1.80
CA MET A 61 -5.71 3.29 1.71
C MET A 61 -5.64 2.77 0.25
N GLU A 62 -6.76 2.74 -0.46
CA GLU A 62 -6.81 2.32 -1.87
C GLU A 62 -6.01 3.28 -2.78
N ILE A 63 -6.05 4.59 -2.52
CA ILE A 63 -5.24 5.58 -3.24
C ILE A 63 -3.76 5.29 -3.06
N ILE A 64 -3.30 5.04 -1.83
CA ILE A 64 -1.89 4.71 -1.57
C ILE A 64 -1.50 3.43 -2.29
N LEU A 65 -2.29 2.36 -2.17
CA LEU A 65 -2.03 1.09 -2.87
C LEU A 65 -1.91 1.30 -4.37
N ARG A 66 -2.78 2.10 -4.97
CA ARG A 66 -2.76 2.43 -6.39
C ARG A 66 -1.46 3.16 -6.79
N TYR A 67 -1.02 4.15 -6.04
CA TYR A 67 0.24 4.84 -6.36
C TYR A 67 1.48 3.97 -6.12
N VAL A 68 1.44 3.05 -5.14
CA VAL A 68 2.47 2.02 -4.98
C VAL A 68 2.50 1.10 -6.21
N THR A 69 1.35 0.64 -6.71
CA THR A 69 1.33 -0.16 -7.96
C THR A 69 1.88 0.59 -9.17
N TYR A 70 1.68 1.91 -9.25
CA TYR A 70 2.27 2.73 -10.32
C TYR A 70 3.80 2.82 -10.18
N ALA A 71 4.31 2.98 -8.96
CA ALA A 71 5.74 2.99 -8.70
C ALA A 71 6.38 1.63 -9.06
N ILE A 72 5.74 0.52 -8.68
CA ILE A 72 6.16 -0.84 -9.07
C ILE A 72 6.12 -1.00 -10.59
N PHE A 73 5.08 -0.53 -11.27
CA PHE A 73 5.02 -0.62 -12.72
C PHE A 73 6.15 0.18 -13.39
N ALA A 74 6.40 1.39 -12.91
CA ALA A 74 7.43 2.29 -13.46
C ALA A 74 8.86 1.89 -13.07
N GLY A 75 9.04 1.16 -11.98
CA GLY A 75 10.35 0.90 -11.37
C GLY A 75 10.99 2.16 -10.79
N ASP A 76 10.17 3.14 -10.39
CA ASP A 76 10.60 4.44 -9.88
C ASP A 76 9.56 5.05 -8.92
N ALA A 77 10.02 5.70 -7.85
CA ALA A 77 9.17 6.24 -6.80
C ALA A 77 8.53 7.59 -7.13
N SER A 78 8.99 8.31 -8.15
CA SER A 78 8.62 9.72 -8.38
C SER A 78 7.11 9.92 -8.48
N ILE A 79 6.38 9.02 -9.14
CA ILE A 79 4.92 9.13 -9.27
C ILE A 79 4.20 9.01 -7.92
N LEU A 80 4.71 8.17 -7.02
CA LEU A 80 4.18 7.99 -5.67
C LEU A 80 4.49 9.23 -4.83
N GLU A 81 5.74 9.71 -4.87
CA GLU A 81 6.18 10.88 -4.11
C GLU A 81 5.45 12.16 -4.55
N ASP A 82 5.50 12.47 -5.85
CA ASP A 82 5.05 13.75 -6.40
C ASP A 82 3.54 13.91 -6.40
N ARG A 83 2.80 12.83 -6.62
CA ARG A 83 1.35 12.89 -6.83
C ARG A 83 0.53 12.37 -5.66
N CYS A 84 1.13 11.63 -4.73
CA CYS A 84 0.41 11.04 -3.60
C CYS A 84 0.97 11.49 -2.25
N LEU A 85 2.27 11.40 -2.04
CA LEU A 85 2.85 11.59 -0.70
C LEU A 85 3.17 13.04 -0.34
N ASN A 86 3.54 13.86 -1.33
CA ASN A 86 3.88 15.26 -1.11
C ASN A 86 2.72 16.04 -0.46
N GLY A 87 2.93 16.50 0.78
CA GLY A 87 1.93 17.26 1.55
C GLY A 87 0.88 16.40 2.28
N LEU A 88 0.92 15.06 2.13
CA LEU A 88 -0.12 14.19 2.67
C LEU A 88 -0.12 14.17 4.20
N LYS A 89 1.06 14.13 4.83
CA LYS A 89 1.19 14.20 6.30
C LYS A 89 0.62 15.48 6.88
N GLN A 90 0.90 16.63 6.25
CA GLN A 90 0.37 17.93 6.67
C GLN A 90 -1.14 17.98 6.50
N THR A 91 -1.66 17.38 5.43
CA THR A 91 -3.11 17.24 5.20
C THR A 91 -3.76 16.41 6.31
N TYR A 92 -3.21 15.25 6.65
CA TYR A 92 -3.70 14.41 7.74
C TYR A 92 -3.66 15.12 9.10
N GLN A 93 -2.55 15.80 9.42
CA GLN A 93 -2.44 16.58 10.64
C GLN A 93 -3.52 17.68 10.72
N THR A 94 -3.77 18.37 9.61
CA THR A 94 -4.78 19.44 9.53
C THR A 94 -6.21 18.88 9.71
N LEU A 95 -6.48 17.69 9.16
CA LEU A 95 -7.78 17.02 9.27
C LEU A 95 -7.97 16.23 10.58
N GLY A 96 -6.94 16.18 11.43
CA GLY A 96 -6.94 15.39 12.66
C GLY A 96 -6.94 13.88 12.41
N VAL A 97 -6.46 13.42 11.25
CA VAL A 97 -6.28 12.01 10.93
C VAL A 97 -5.04 11.50 11.67
N PRO A 98 -5.12 10.40 12.44
CA PRO A 98 -3.97 9.86 13.16
C PRO A 98 -2.90 9.30 12.20
N THR A 99 -1.82 10.05 12.00
CA THR A 99 -0.74 9.71 11.05
C THR A 99 -0.09 8.35 11.34
N LYS A 100 0.08 8.00 12.62
CA LYS A 100 0.62 6.70 13.03
C LYS A 100 -0.29 5.54 12.62
N SER A 101 -1.61 5.71 12.73
CA SER A 101 -2.59 4.71 12.29
C SER A 101 -2.57 4.55 10.78
N MET A 102 -2.43 5.65 10.04
CA MET A 102 -2.27 5.59 8.58
C MET A 102 -0.96 4.89 8.18
N SER A 103 0.16 5.21 8.83
CA SER A 103 1.46 4.54 8.62
C SER A 103 1.36 3.03 8.89
N LEU A 104 0.71 2.63 9.99
CA LEU A 104 0.45 1.23 10.30
C LEU A 104 -0.46 0.56 9.27
N SER A 105 -1.49 1.25 8.78
CA SER A 105 -2.38 0.72 7.73
C SER A 105 -1.62 0.41 6.43
N VAL A 106 -0.63 1.24 6.07
CA VAL A 106 0.24 1.02 4.91
C VAL A 106 1.14 -0.19 5.12
N SER A 107 1.72 -0.35 6.32
CA SER A 107 2.49 -1.55 6.68
C SER A 107 1.65 -2.83 6.62
N LYS A 108 0.38 -2.80 7.05
CA LYS A 108 -0.52 -3.96 6.93
C LYS A 108 -0.87 -4.26 5.47
N MET A 109 -1.07 -3.23 4.64
CA MET A 109 -1.25 -3.41 3.19
C MET A 109 0.00 -4.00 2.53
N ARG A 110 1.20 -3.59 2.95
CA ARG A 110 2.47 -4.17 2.50
C ARG A 110 2.48 -5.67 2.76
N ASP A 111 2.24 -6.08 4.00
CA ASP A 111 2.36 -7.49 4.38
C ASP A 111 1.38 -8.36 3.56
N ALA A 112 0.13 -7.92 3.41
CA ALA A 112 -0.86 -8.58 2.55
C ALA A 112 -0.47 -8.59 1.06
N ALA A 113 0.07 -7.48 0.55
CA ALA A 113 0.51 -7.39 -0.84
C ALA A 113 1.72 -8.28 -1.12
N LEU A 114 2.67 -8.39 -0.18
CA LEU A 114 3.83 -9.26 -0.31
C LEU A 114 3.43 -10.74 -0.28
N GLU A 115 2.48 -11.13 0.57
CA GLU A 115 1.93 -12.49 0.58
C GLU A 115 1.34 -12.87 -0.79
N ILE A 116 0.52 -11.99 -1.37
CA ILE A 116 -0.10 -12.21 -2.69
C ILE A 116 0.95 -12.17 -3.82
N ALA A 117 1.90 -11.25 -3.77
CA ALA A 117 2.93 -11.10 -4.80
C ALA A 117 3.93 -12.27 -4.80
N SER A 118 4.20 -12.88 -3.64
CA SER A 118 5.16 -13.98 -3.49
C SER A 118 4.54 -15.38 -3.58
N ASP A 119 3.22 -15.51 -3.71
CA ASP A 119 2.55 -16.81 -3.83
C ASP A 119 3.08 -17.61 -5.04
N PRO A 120 3.69 -18.80 -4.84
CA PRO A 120 4.24 -19.60 -5.94
C PRO A 120 3.15 -20.23 -6.84
N ASN A 121 1.88 -20.20 -6.44
CA ASN A 121 0.80 -20.83 -7.19
C ASN A 121 0.45 -20.04 -8.47
N GLY A 122 0.23 -20.75 -9.58
CA GLY A 122 -0.27 -20.15 -10.82
C GLY A 122 0.73 -19.26 -11.57
N VAL A 123 2.02 -19.34 -11.26
CA VAL A 123 3.12 -18.64 -11.97
C VAL A 123 4.26 -19.59 -12.33
N THR A 124 5.10 -19.17 -13.28
CA THR A 124 6.35 -19.87 -13.57
C THR A 124 7.32 -19.69 -12.40
N GLN A 125 7.85 -20.80 -11.88
CA GLN A 125 8.78 -20.80 -10.75
C GLN A 125 10.07 -20.03 -11.12
N GLY A 126 10.53 -19.18 -10.20
CA GLY A 126 11.74 -18.38 -10.38
C GLY A 126 12.03 -17.47 -9.19
N ASP A 127 13.22 -16.84 -9.20
CA ASP A 127 13.62 -15.89 -8.17
C ASP A 127 13.03 -14.49 -8.47
N CYS A 128 12.22 -13.99 -7.54
CA CYS A 128 11.61 -12.66 -7.56
C CYS A 128 12.07 -11.80 -6.35
N SER A 129 13.07 -12.24 -5.58
CA SER A 129 13.48 -11.62 -4.30
C SER A 129 13.81 -10.13 -4.43
N SER A 130 14.52 -9.73 -5.49
CA SER A 130 14.84 -8.32 -5.77
C SER A 130 13.59 -7.47 -5.97
N LEU A 131 12.62 -7.97 -6.73
CA LEU A 131 11.37 -7.28 -7.00
C LEU A 131 10.47 -7.21 -5.76
N ILE A 132 10.41 -8.28 -4.97
CA ILE A 132 9.67 -8.30 -3.70
C ILE A 132 10.28 -7.29 -2.70
N SER A 133 11.62 -7.18 -2.65
CA SER A 133 12.28 -6.13 -1.85
C SER A 133 11.90 -4.73 -2.33
N GLU A 134 11.91 -4.50 -3.64
CA GLU A 134 11.53 -3.20 -4.23
C GLU A 134 10.07 -2.82 -3.92
N VAL A 135 9.14 -3.80 -3.98
CA VAL A 135 7.75 -3.61 -3.58
C VAL A 135 7.65 -3.18 -2.12
N SER A 136 8.36 -3.86 -1.22
CA SER A 136 8.42 -3.51 0.20
C SER A 136 8.91 -2.07 0.40
N ASP A 137 9.98 -1.68 -0.32
CA ASP A 137 10.57 -0.35 -0.21
C ASP A 137 9.57 0.77 -0.58
N TYR A 138 8.71 0.57 -1.57
CA TYR A 138 7.67 1.55 -1.93
C TYR A 138 6.60 1.70 -0.85
N PHE A 139 6.18 0.60 -0.21
CA PHE A 139 5.29 0.68 0.93
C PHE A 139 5.95 1.36 2.13
N ASP A 140 7.21 1.03 2.42
CA ASP A 140 7.95 1.61 3.53
C ASP A 140 8.23 3.10 3.31
N LEU A 141 8.40 3.53 2.06
CA LEU A 141 8.43 4.94 1.67
C LEU A 141 7.09 5.62 1.97
N ALA A 142 5.98 5.03 1.53
CA ALA A 142 4.65 5.58 1.79
C ALA A 142 4.32 5.67 3.28
N ALA A 143 4.64 4.63 4.06
CA ALA A 143 4.41 4.59 5.51
C ALA A 143 5.20 5.71 6.22
N ARG A 144 6.50 5.85 5.94
CA ARG A 144 7.35 6.92 6.51
C ARG A 144 6.87 8.32 6.12
N ALA A 145 6.37 8.48 4.90
CA ALA A 145 5.90 9.77 4.43
C ALA A 145 4.63 10.23 5.17
N VAL A 146 3.74 9.31 5.54
CA VAL A 146 2.47 9.67 6.19
C VAL A 146 2.52 9.71 7.71
N GLY A 147 3.43 8.99 8.39
CA GLY A 147 3.45 8.92 9.85
C GLY A 147 4.75 8.42 10.44
#